data_AF-A0A260AJF7-F1
#
_entry.id   AF-A0A260AJF7-F1
#
_cell.length_a   1.000
_cell.length_b   1.000
_cell.length_c   1.000
_cell.angle_alpha   90.00
_cell.angle_beta   90.00
_cell.angle_gamma   90.00
#
_symmetry.space_group_name_H-M   'P 1'
#
loop_
_entity.id
_entity.type
_entity.pdbx_description
1 polymer ?
#
loop_
_entity_poly.entity_id
_entity_poly.type
_entity_poly.pdbx_seq_one_letter_code
_entity_poly.pdbx_strand_id
1 'polypeptide(L)'
;MTADVPALRHEDVVKELKVLRERGLGAVRKLGLTTLHEATKRSGLARANDRSPAAIEDLVRKAVKHLDGGDYQAAAEYTFGLTGGTKLALSVDRRRLAAEVFNVLPETFRKKHEKEIVDHVAEGVLALCHDQAMRVAHLGMQQRHPADTRLAVAWVERFEAYYRIWTPVYALQADLEAALATYKMEPSEHMPWNPQSVEAFDPVKEAQGYARSALYWYARFLLAEKQFINERGGLWLFSDPRVEEAVTDAVYRIGWHNPINEENDSWLRRKLADSRHQEAEHFYRALDASSMGEDIHLIWQEFVFDGLAAAEASDLSASQVHSTIAACAAYRTAVDDDWMKIADWYAPGSTAPRGIDGQSLYKQLVDRQL
;
A
#
# COMPACT_ATOMS: atom_id res chain seq x y z
N MET A 1 35.85 -3.31 -7.32
CA MET A 1 35.61 -3.36 -8.77
C MET A 1 34.40 -4.24 -9.03
N THR A 2 33.20 -3.71 -8.86
CA THR A 2 31.96 -4.35 -9.31
C THR A 2 31.85 -4.05 -10.80
N ALA A 3 32.08 -5.06 -11.65
CA ALA A 3 31.83 -4.93 -13.08
C ALA A 3 30.34 -4.56 -13.26
N ASP A 4 30.09 -3.46 -13.97
CA ASP A 4 28.75 -2.98 -14.30
C ASP A 4 28.05 -4.04 -15.15
N VAL A 5 27.24 -4.90 -14.50
CA VAL A 5 26.55 -5.98 -15.20
C VAL A 5 25.38 -5.33 -15.94
N PRO A 6 25.33 -5.41 -17.29
CA PRO A 6 24.35 -4.67 -18.07
C PRO A 6 22.92 -5.01 -17.63
N ALA A 7 22.04 -4.00 -17.58
CA ALA A 7 20.64 -4.15 -17.21
C ALA A 7 19.93 -5.18 -18.10
N LEU A 8 19.08 -6.03 -17.51
CA LEU A 8 18.23 -6.94 -18.27
C LEU A 8 17.23 -6.12 -19.10
N ARG A 9 17.21 -6.34 -20.41
CA ARG A 9 16.29 -5.66 -21.30
C ARG A 9 15.00 -6.45 -21.44
N HIS A 10 13.88 -5.74 -21.42
CA HIS A 10 12.55 -6.33 -21.59
C HIS A 10 12.45 -7.22 -22.84
N GLU A 11 12.96 -6.74 -23.98
CA GLU A 11 12.92 -7.46 -25.26
C GLU A 11 13.65 -8.82 -25.22
N ASP A 12 14.76 -8.90 -24.47
CA ASP A 12 15.54 -10.13 -24.33
C ASP A 12 14.79 -11.17 -23.46
N VAL A 13 14.13 -10.69 -22.39
CA VAL A 13 13.28 -11.54 -21.53
C VAL A 13 12.09 -12.07 -22.32
N VAL A 14 11.38 -11.20 -23.05
CA VAL A 14 10.26 -11.59 -23.93
C VAL A 14 10.68 -12.64 -24.95
N LYS A 15 11.85 -12.47 -25.59
CA LYS A 15 12.37 -13.41 -26.58
C LYS A 15 12.59 -14.81 -25.97
N GLU A 16 13.18 -14.89 -24.79
CA GLU A 16 13.42 -16.17 -24.12
C GLU A 16 12.14 -16.79 -23.56
N LEU A 17 11.19 -15.99 -23.07
CA LEU A 17 9.87 -16.47 -22.65
C LEU A 17 9.06 -17.04 -23.84
N LYS A 18 9.17 -16.47 -25.05
CA LYS A 18 8.56 -17.06 -26.26
C LYS A 18 9.12 -18.44 -26.55
N VAL A 19 10.43 -18.62 -26.46
CA VAL A 19 11.09 -19.92 -26.65
C VAL A 19 10.63 -20.91 -25.58
N LEU A 20 10.55 -20.47 -24.32
CA LEU A 20 10.07 -21.30 -23.21
C LEU A 20 8.60 -21.70 -23.38
N ARG A 21 7.74 -20.78 -23.83
CA ARG A 21 6.33 -21.04 -24.13
C ARG A 21 6.17 -22.09 -25.23
N GLU A 22 6.98 -22.05 -26.27
CA GLU A 22 6.93 -23.00 -27.39
C GLU A 22 7.48 -24.40 -27.00
N ARG A 23 8.61 -24.43 -26.30
CA ARG A 23 9.33 -25.68 -26.00
C ARG A 23 8.89 -26.32 -24.68
N GLY A 24 8.26 -25.55 -23.79
CA GLY A 24 7.76 -25.97 -22.48
C GLY A 24 8.84 -26.06 -21.39
N LEU A 25 8.40 -26.05 -20.13
CA LEU A 25 9.26 -26.12 -18.95
C LEU A 25 10.07 -27.43 -18.87
N GLY A 26 9.56 -28.54 -19.42
CA GLY A 26 10.28 -29.81 -19.48
C GLY A 26 11.57 -29.77 -20.33
N ALA A 27 11.67 -28.82 -21.27
CA ALA A 27 12.80 -28.71 -22.17
C ALA A 27 13.91 -27.76 -21.67
N VAL A 28 13.72 -27.08 -20.54
CA VAL A 28 14.61 -25.98 -20.06
C VAL A 28 16.10 -26.34 -20.09
N ARG A 29 16.48 -27.57 -19.72
CA ARG A 29 17.90 -28.02 -19.75
C ARG A 29 18.55 -27.95 -21.13
N LYS A 30 17.75 -28.04 -22.19
CA LYS A 30 18.18 -28.03 -23.59
C LYS A 30 18.07 -26.64 -24.22
N LEU A 31 17.51 -25.67 -23.50
CA LEU A 31 17.31 -24.31 -23.98
C LEU A 31 18.44 -23.41 -23.47
N GLY A 32 19.07 -22.65 -24.37
CA GLY A 32 20.08 -21.66 -24.01
C GLY A 32 19.46 -20.37 -23.48
N LEU A 33 18.72 -20.43 -22.36
CA LEU A 33 17.98 -19.31 -21.79
C LEU A 33 18.88 -18.44 -20.89
N THR A 34 19.84 -17.77 -21.51
CA THR A 34 20.87 -16.99 -20.81
C THR A 34 20.31 -15.84 -19.98
N THR A 35 19.30 -15.13 -20.51
CA THR A 35 18.68 -13.95 -19.91
C THR A 35 17.80 -14.35 -18.73
N LEU A 36 17.03 -15.43 -18.85
CA LEU A 36 16.24 -15.98 -17.76
C LEU A 36 17.12 -16.58 -16.67
N HIS A 37 18.23 -17.24 -17.03
CA HIS A 37 19.21 -17.66 -16.02
C HIS A 37 19.82 -16.48 -15.28
N GLU A 38 20.16 -15.40 -15.97
CA GLU A 38 20.65 -14.19 -15.32
C GLU A 38 19.56 -13.56 -14.42
N ALA A 39 18.31 -13.52 -14.88
CA ALA A 39 17.17 -13.08 -14.09
C ALA A 39 16.99 -13.92 -12.81
N THR A 40 17.13 -15.25 -12.88
CA THR A 40 17.06 -16.10 -11.67
C THR A 40 18.14 -15.77 -10.62
N LYS A 41 19.31 -15.32 -11.06
CA LYS A 41 20.38 -14.89 -10.15
C LYS A 41 20.06 -13.53 -9.54
N ARG A 42 19.63 -12.58 -10.37
CA ARG A 42 19.26 -11.22 -9.92
C ARG A 42 18.06 -11.21 -8.99
N SER A 43 17.09 -12.09 -9.22
CA SER A 43 15.92 -12.29 -8.36
C SER A 43 16.20 -13.15 -7.12
N GLY A 44 17.44 -13.59 -6.91
CA GLY A 44 17.85 -14.36 -5.72
C GLY A 44 17.34 -15.80 -5.67
N LEU A 45 16.81 -16.33 -6.79
CA LEU A 45 16.29 -17.71 -6.88
C LEU A 45 17.38 -18.74 -7.18
N ALA A 46 18.51 -18.31 -7.74
CA ALA A 46 19.64 -19.17 -8.08
C ALA A 46 20.96 -18.56 -7.55
N ARG A 47 21.89 -19.43 -7.12
CA ARG A 47 23.26 -19.02 -6.80
C ARG A 47 24.05 -18.73 -8.09
N ALA A 48 25.18 -18.01 -7.98
CA ALA A 48 25.98 -17.56 -9.14
C ALA A 48 26.34 -18.68 -10.15
N ASN A 49 26.51 -19.92 -9.68
CA ASN A 49 26.85 -21.09 -10.49
C ASN A 49 25.69 -22.06 -10.73
N ASP A 50 24.49 -21.74 -10.23
CA ASP A 50 23.32 -22.59 -10.38
C ASP A 50 22.59 -22.28 -11.70
N ARG A 51 22.40 -23.33 -12.52
CA ARG A 51 21.61 -23.29 -13.76
C ARG A 51 20.46 -24.31 -13.70
N SER A 52 19.93 -24.54 -12.50
CA SER A 52 18.82 -25.45 -12.28
C SER A 52 17.58 -25.02 -13.06
N PRO A 53 16.94 -25.95 -13.80
CA PRO A 53 15.63 -25.72 -14.41
C PRO A 53 14.55 -25.29 -13.40
N ALA A 54 14.68 -25.74 -12.14
CA ALA A 54 13.72 -25.41 -11.09
C ALA A 54 13.70 -23.90 -10.80
N ALA A 55 14.86 -23.23 -10.86
CA ALA A 55 14.94 -21.79 -10.62
C ALA A 55 14.21 -20.99 -11.71
N ILE A 56 14.29 -21.41 -12.97
CA ILE A 56 13.53 -20.78 -14.08
C ILE A 56 12.03 -21.02 -13.90
N GLU A 57 11.63 -22.24 -13.53
CA GLU A 57 10.23 -22.54 -13.24
C GLU A 57 9.68 -21.67 -12.10
N ASP A 58 10.43 -21.56 -11.00
CA ASP A 58 10.06 -20.74 -9.85
C ASP A 58 10.01 -19.24 -10.21
N LEU A 59 10.93 -18.77 -11.05
CA LEU A 59 10.93 -17.39 -11.54
C LEU A 59 9.65 -17.10 -12.33
N VAL A 60 9.32 -17.94 -13.30
CA VAL A 60 8.12 -17.76 -14.14
C VAL A 60 6.86 -17.91 -13.28
N ARG A 61 6.84 -18.85 -12.33
CA ARG A 61 5.72 -19.03 -11.40
C ARG A 61 5.49 -17.78 -10.54
N LYS A 62 6.56 -17.17 -10.02
CA LYS A 62 6.47 -15.93 -9.25
C LYS A 62 6.04 -14.75 -10.13
N ALA A 63 6.57 -14.64 -11.35
CA ALA A 63 6.19 -13.58 -12.28
C ALA A 63 4.72 -13.67 -12.69
N VAL A 64 4.20 -14.88 -12.93
CA VAL A 64 2.77 -15.08 -13.24
C VAL A 64 1.87 -14.74 -12.05
N LYS A 65 2.29 -15.04 -10.82
CA LYS A 65 1.55 -14.62 -9.61
C LYS A 65 1.49 -13.11 -9.41
N HIS A 66 2.34 -12.34 -10.09
CA HIS A 66 2.35 -10.88 -10.04
C HIS A 66 1.25 -10.24 -10.92
N LEU A 67 0.46 -11.04 -11.65
CA LEU A 67 -0.59 -10.57 -12.56
C LEU A 67 -1.97 -10.38 -11.88
N ASP A 68 -1.99 -10.14 -10.57
CA ASP A 68 -3.20 -9.83 -9.77
C ASP A 68 -4.36 -10.85 -9.78
N GLY A 69 -4.11 -12.10 -10.20
CA GLY A 69 -5.11 -13.17 -10.14
C GLY A 69 -6.09 -13.25 -11.33
N GLY A 70 -7.20 -13.96 -11.12
CA GLY A 70 -8.30 -14.10 -12.09
C GLY A 70 -7.94 -14.88 -13.37
N ASP A 71 -8.77 -14.68 -14.41
CA ASP A 71 -8.66 -15.38 -15.69
C ASP A 71 -7.33 -15.11 -16.40
N TYR A 72 -6.75 -13.91 -16.20
CA TYR A 72 -5.48 -13.54 -16.80
C TYR A 72 -4.30 -14.35 -16.23
N GLN A 73 -4.23 -14.48 -14.89
CA GLN A 73 -3.24 -15.34 -14.25
C GLN A 73 -3.45 -16.81 -14.64
N ALA A 74 -4.70 -17.31 -14.61
CA ALA A 74 -5.00 -18.70 -14.94
C ALA A 74 -4.59 -19.03 -16.40
N ALA A 75 -4.87 -18.15 -17.36
CA ALA A 75 -4.45 -18.31 -18.74
C ALA A 75 -2.91 -18.29 -18.88
N ALA A 76 -2.21 -17.45 -18.11
CA ALA A 76 -0.75 -17.43 -18.07
C ALA A 76 -0.16 -18.73 -17.49
N GLU A 77 -0.75 -19.28 -16.43
CA GLU A 77 -0.36 -20.56 -15.84
C GLU A 77 -0.47 -21.71 -16.86
N TYR A 78 -1.57 -21.78 -17.61
CA TYR A 78 -1.72 -22.75 -18.69
C TYR A 78 -0.74 -22.51 -19.83
N THR A 79 -0.49 -21.25 -20.22
CA THR A 79 0.43 -20.88 -21.31
C THR A 79 1.84 -21.41 -21.06
N PHE A 80 2.35 -21.24 -19.84
CA PHE A 80 3.69 -21.68 -19.45
C PHE A 80 3.75 -23.12 -18.90
N GLY A 81 2.60 -23.76 -18.66
CA GLY A 81 2.53 -25.14 -18.19
C GLY A 81 2.80 -25.28 -16.69
N LEU A 82 2.39 -24.29 -15.91
CA LEU A 82 2.57 -24.22 -14.45
C LEU A 82 1.50 -24.99 -13.67
N THR A 83 0.38 -25.29 -14.31
CA THR A 83 -0.75 -26.07 -13.76
C THR A 83 -0.45 -27.57 -13.78
N GLY A 84 -0.95 -28.30 -12.79
CA GLY A 84 -0.75 -29.76 -12.69
C GLY A 84 -1.09 -30.50 -14.00
N GLY A 85 -0.19 -31.37 -14.46
CA GLY A 85 -0.36 -32.14 -15.69
C GLY A 85 0.00 -31.39 -17.00
N THR A 86 0.21 -30.08 -16.97
CA THR A 86 0.47 -29.29 -18.21
C THR A 86 1.96 -29.04 -18.51
N LYS A 87 2.83 -29.36 -17.56
CA LYS A 87 4.30 -29.15 -17.63
C LYS A 87 4.98 -29.79 -18.83
N LEU A 88 4.52 -30.99 -19.22
CA LEU A 88 5.04 -31.76 -20.36
C LEU A 88 4.05 -31.80 -21.53
N ALA A 89 2.93 -31.08 -21.46
CA ALA A 89 1.96 -31.03 -22.54
C ALA A 89 2.56 -30.38 -23.79
N LEU A 90 1.95 -30.61 -24.96
CA LEU A 90 2.39 -29.93 -26.18
C LEU A 90 1.99 -28.45 -26.13
N SER A 91 2.73 -27.60 -26.85
CA SER A 91 2.43 -26.16 -26.93
C SER A 91 1.02 -25.88 -27.44
N VAL A 92 0.52 -26.72 -28.35
CA VAL A 92 -0.85 -26.62 -28.90
C VAL A 92 -1.89 -26.89 -27.81
N ASP A 93 -1.69 -27.91 -26.98
CA ASP A 93 -2.63 -28.27 -25.91
C ASP A 93 -2.67 -27.22 -24.81
N ARG A 94 -1.49 -26.70 -24.39
CA ARG A 94 -1.40 -25.59 -23.44
C ARG A 94 -2.13 -24.34 -23.95
N ARG A 95 -1.96 -24.02 -25.23
CA ARG A 95 -2.64 -22.89 -25.85
C ARG A 95 -4.15 -23.08 -25.88
N ARG A 96 -4.62 -24.29 -26.18
CA ARG A 96 -6.06 -24.59 -26.17
C ARG A 96 -6.64 -24.36 -24.77
N LEU A 97 -6.00 -24.90 -23.73
CA LEU A 97 -6.43 -24.71 -22.34
C LEU A 97 -6.40 -23.24 -21.91
N ALA A 98 -5.36 -22.49 -22.29
CA ALA A 98 -5.28 -21.06 -21.99
C ALA A 98 -6.35 -20.23 -22.74
N ALA A 99 -6.71 -20.62 -23.96
CA ALA A 99 -7.76 -19.96 -24.74
C ALA A 99 -9.16 -20.23 -24.16
N GLU A 100 -9.39 -21.42 -23.61
CA GLU A 100 -10.62 -21.78 -22.91
C GLU A 100 -10.88 -20.88 -21.70
N VAL A 101 -9.84 -20.49 -20.95
CA VAL A 101 -9.97 -19.55 -19.81
C VAL A 101 -10.52 -18.19 -20.25
N PHE A 102 -10.12 -17.67 -21.40
CA PHE A 102 -10.66 -16.43 -21.95
C PHE A 102 -11.94 -16.60 -22.78
N ASN A 103 -12.43 -17.84 -22.93
CA ASN A 103 -13.55 -18.16 -23.81
C ASN A 103 -13.35 -17.66 -25.26
N VAL A 104 -12.13 -17.83 -25.80
CA VAL A 104 -11.77 -17.45 -27.17
C VAL A 104 -11.23 -18.64 -27.97
N LEU A 105 -11.24 -18.53 -29.30
CA LEU A 105 -10.61 -19.52 -30.15
C LEU A 105 -9.07 -19.53 -29.98
N PRO A 106 -8.39 -20.69 -30.08
CA PRO A 106 -6.94 -20.79 -29.92
C PRO A 106 -6.14 -19.88 -30.88
N GLU A 107 -6.67 -19.64 -32.08
CA GLU A 107 -6.04 -18.74 -33.06
C GLU A 107 -6.17 -17.27 -32.68
N THR A 108 -7.30 -16.87 -32.07
CA THR A 108 -7.50 -15.52 -31.52
C THR A 108 -6.56 -15.29 -30.33
N PHE A 109 -6.48 -16.27 -29.43
CA PHE A 109 -5.56 -16.27 -28.30
C PHE A 109 -4.10 -16.07 -28.77
N ARG A 110 -3.66 -16.86 -29.76
CA ARG A 110 -2.31 -16.79 -30.33
C ARG A 110 -1.94 -15.41 -30.87
N LYS A 111 -2.88 -14.73 -31.53
CA LYS A 111 -2.60 -13.47 -32.24
C LYS A 111 -2.43 -12.27 -31.30
N LYS A 112 -3.19 -12.26 -30.20
CA LYS A 112 -3.30 -11.14 -29.27
C LYS A 112 -2.89 -11.54 -27.84
N HIS A 113 -3.74 -12.27 -27.14
CA HIS A 113 -3.61 -12.53 -25.70
C HIS A 113 -2.32 -13.26 -25.31
N GLU A 114 -1.84 -14.17 -26.14
CA GLU A 114 -0.57 -14.88 -25.89
C GLU A 114 0.63 -13.93 -25.90
N LYS A 115 0.60 -12.87 -26.71
CA LYS A 115 1.67 -11.85 -26.75
C LYS A 115 1.61 -10.96 -25.52
N GLU A 116 0.42 -10.48 -25.17
CA GLU A 116 0.17 -9.66 -23.99
C GLU A 116 0.58 -10.40 -22.70
N ILE A 117 0.27 -11.69 -22.59
CA ILE A 117 0.70 -12.52 -21.46
C ILE A 117 2.22 -12.61 -21.38
N VAL A 118 2.90 -12.84 -22.50
CA VAL A 118 4.36 -12.95 -22.51
C VAL A 118 5.02 -11.63 -22.12
N ASP A 119 4.48 -10.50 -22.59
CA ASP A 119 5.00 -9.17 -22.26
C ASP A 119 4.78 -8.85 -20.77
N HIS A 120 3.56 -9.04 -20.23
CA HIS A 120 3.32 -8.80 -18.80
C HIS A 120 4.10 -9.75 -17.88
N VAL A 121 4.32 -11.00 -18.29
CA VAL A 121 5.20 -11.92 -17.53
C VAL A 121 6.66 -11.45 -17.58
N ALA A 122 7.11 -10.86 -18.69
CA ALA A 122 8.45 -10.26 -18.76
C ALA A 122 8.59 -9.06 -17.81
N GLU A 123 7.56 -8.20 -17.73
CA GLU A 123 7.50 -7.11 -16.74
C GLU A 123 7.56 -7.65 -15.31
N GLY A 124 6.78 -8.70 -14.99
CA GLY A 124 6.84 -9.37 -13.70
C GLY A 124 8.22 -9.95 -13.36
N VAL A 125 8.95 -10.50 -14.35
CA VAL A 125 10.34 -10.95 -14.17
C VAL A 125 11.28 -9.79 -13.83
N LEU A 126 11.13 -8.65 -14.50
CA LEU A 126 11.94 -7.46 -14.25
C LEU A 126 11.64 -6.86 -12.87
N ALA A 127 10.36 -6.81 -12.47
CA ALA A 127 9.92 -6.38 -11.15
C ALA A 127 10.59 -7.22 -10.04
N LEU A 128 10.55 -8.55 -10.17
CA LEU A 128 11.22 -9.46 -9.22
C LEU A 128 12.74 -9.22 -9.12
N CYS A 129 13.40 -8.88 -10.23
CA CYS A 129 14.82 -8.55 -10.22
C CYS A 129 15.10 -7.21 -9.53
N HIS A 130 14.23 -6.22 -9.76
CA HIS A 130 14.32 -4.92 -9.13
C HIS A 130 14.12 -5.01 -7.61
N ASP A 131 13.09 -5.72 -7.16
CA ASP A 131 12.79 -5.93 -5.74
C ASP A 131 13.95 -6.61 -5.02
N GLN A 132 14.53 -7.64 -5.62
CA GLN A 132 15.67 -8.32 -5.03
C GLN A 132 16.93 -7.44 -5.01
N ALA A 133 17.16 -6.62 -6.04
CA ALA A 133 18.26 -5.66 -6.03
C ALA A 133 18.11 -4.67 -4.86
N MET A 134 16.90 -4.19 -4.60
CA MET A 134 16.59 -3.33 -3.45
C MET A 134 16.84 -4.06 -2.12
N ARG A 135 16.44 -5.33 -1.99
CA ARG A 135 16.69 -6.15 -0.80
C ARG A 135 18.18 -6.43 -0.54
N VAL A 136 18.94 -6.77 -1.59
CA VAL A 136 20.39 -6.99 -1.48
C VAL A 136 21.11 -5.69 -1.13
N ALA A 137 20.68 -4.57 -1.72
CA ALA A 137 21.19 -3.27 -1.35
C ALA A 137 20.92 -3.01 0.15
N HIS A 138 19.69 -3.24 0.61
CA HIS A 138 19.31 -3.11 2.01
C HIS A 138 20.18 -3.96 2.95
N LEU A 139 20.43 -5.24 2.64
CA LEU A 139 21.32 -6.10 3.42
C LEU A 139 22.81 -5.66 3.38
N GLY A 140 23.25 -5.11 2.26
CA GLY A 140 24.59 -4.51 2.12
C GLY A 140 24.77 -3.23 2.94
N MET A 141 23.68 -2.49 3.20
CA MET A 141 23.67 -1.24 3.98
C MET A 141 23.81 -1.46 5.48
N GLN A 142 23.30 -2.58 6.02
CA GLN A 142 23.56 -2.94 7.42
C GLN A 142 25.07 -3.10 7.72
N GLN A 143 25.91 -3.24 6.68
CA GLN A 143 27.36 -3.44 6.81
C GLN A 143 28.23 -2.23 6.40
N ARG A 144 27.70 -1.17 5.75
CA ARG A 144 28.51 -0.02 5.31
C ARG A 144 27.74 1.31 5.31
N HIS A 145 28.40 2.38 5.79
CA HIS A 145 27.99 3.78 5.59
C HIS A 145 27.67 4.04 4.10
N PRO A 146 26.42 4.42 3.74
CA PRO A 146 26.02 4.59 2.36
C PRO A 146 26.23 6.04 1.89
N ALA A 147 27.18 6.25 0.99
CA ALA A 147 27.37 7.51 0.27
C ALA A 147 27.01 7.39 -1.23
N ASP A 148 26.15 6.44 -1.60
CA ASP A 148 25.69 6.28 -2.99
C ASP A 148 24.33 6.96 -3.21
N THR A 149 24.37 8.12 -3.87
CA THR A 149 23.28 9.09 -4.07
C THR A 149 22.03 8.53 -4.75
N ARG A 150 22.16 7.52 -5.63
CA ARG A 150 21.01 6.95 -6.37
C ARG A 150 20.06 6.15 -5.50
N LEU A 151 20.61 5.46 -4.51
CA LEU A 151 19.82 4.66 -3.61
C LEU A 151 19.13 5.52 -2.56
N ALA A 152 19.78 6.61 -2.17
CA ALA A 152 19.18 7.63 -1.36
C ALA A 152 17.89 8.18 -2.03
N VAL A 153 17.96 8.52 -3.33
CA VAL A 153 16.78 8.96 -4.10
C VAL A 153 15.65 7.92 -4.08
N ALA A 154 15.96 6.63 -4.27
CA ALA A 154 14.93 5.57 -4.23
C ALA A 154 14.26 5.42 -2.84
N TRP A 155 15.00 5.65 -1.75
CA TRP A 155 14.44 5.68 -0.40
C TRP A 155 13.57 6.90 -0.17
N VAL A 156 13.99 8.10 -0.63
CA VAL A 156 13.18 9.32 -0.52
C VAL A 156 11.86 9.14 -1.25
N GLU A 157 11.86 8.66 -2.50
CA GLU A 157 10.62 8.41 -3.27
C GLU A 157 9.70 7.38 -2.58
N ARG A 158 10.28 6.43 -1.85
CA ARG A 158 9.53 5.41 -1.11
C ARG A 158 8.88 6.01 0.14
N PHE A 159 9.63 6.79 0.91
CA PHE A 159 9.10 7.48 2.08
C PHE A 159 8.12 8.59 1.70
N GLU A 160 8.27 9.26 0.55
CA GLU A 160 7.24 10.16 0.03
C GLU A 160 5.90 9.44 -0.15
N ALA A 161 5.91 8.20 -0.67
CA ALA A 161 4.70 7.40 -0.80
C ALA A 161 4.13 7.01 0.57
N TYR A 162 4.97 6.67 1.55
CA TYR A 162 4.52 6.40 2.92
C TYR A 162 3.94 7.64 3.57
N TYR A 163 4.57 8.81 3.39
CA TYR A 163 4.09 10.07 3.96
C TYR A 163 2.75 10.52 3.34
N ARG A 164 2.46 10.16 2.09
CA ARG A 164 1.12 10.35 1.50
C ARG A 164 0.02 9.57 2.23
N ILE A 165 0.34 8.42 2.81
CA ILE A 165 -0.57 7.63 3.67
C ILE A 165 -0.52 8.16 5.11
N TRP A 166 0.66 8.54 5.60
CA TRP A 166 0.86 9.08 6.93
C TRP A 166 0.00 10.31 7.22
N THR A 167 -0.08 11.28 6.30
CA THR A 167 -0.85 12.50 6.52
C THR A 167 -2.33 12.23 6.81
N PRO A 168 -3.08 11.47 5.98
CA PRO A 168 -4.46 11.15 6.30
C PRO A 168 -4.60 10.25 7.53
N VAL A 169 -3.65 9.34 7.81
CA VAL A 169 -3.68 8.53 9.05
C VAL A 169 -3.51 9.38 10.30
N TYR A 170 -2.61 10.37 10.26
CA TYR A 170 -2.43 11.34 11.33
C TYR A 170 -3.68 12.18 11.56
N ALA A 171 -4.24 12.74 10.49
CA ALA A 171 -5.41 13.59 10.59
C ALA A 171 -6.65 12.80 11.03
N LEU A 172 -6.81 11.55 10.57
CA LEU A 172 -7.82 10.62 11.04
C LEU A 172 -7.72 10.42 12.55
N GLN A 173 -6.54 10.07 13.05
CA GLN A 173 -6.32 9.88 14.49
C GLN A 173 -6.66 11.17 15.27
N ALA A 174 -6.13 12.31 14.83
CA ALA A 174 -6.30 13.59 15.51
C ALA A 174 -7.78 14.00 15.58
N ASP A 175 -8.53 13.84 14.49
CA ASP A 175 -9.95 14.19 14.45
C ASP A 175 -10.81 13.22 15.28
N LEU A 176 -10.48 11.92 15.32
CA LEU A 176 -11.16 10.96 16.21
C LEU A 176 -10.91 11.30 17.69
N GLU A 177 -9.66 11.59 18.07
CA GLU A 177 -9.30 12.02 19.42
C GLU A 177 -9.97 13.35 19.79
N ALA A 178 -10.01 14.30 18.86
CA ALA A 178 -10.68 15.60 19.04
C ALA A 178 -12.20 15.43 19.21
N ALA A 179 -12.85 14.56 18.43
CA ALA A 179 -14.27 14.26 18.60
C ALA A 179 -14.57 13.69 19.99
N LEU A 180 -13.81 12.67 20.42
CA LEU A 180 -13.97 12.03 21.73
C LEU A 180 -13.68 12.97 22.91
N ALA A 181 -12.71 13.87 22.76
CA ALA A 181 -12.42 14.89 23.77
C ALA A 181 -13.52 15.95 23.84
N THR A 182 -14.02 16.38 22.69
CA THR A 182 -15.07 17.40 22.58
C THR A 182 -16.41 16.90 23.13
N TYR A 183 -16.77 15.63 22.94
CA TYR A 183 -17.97 15.04 23.55
C TYR A 183 -18.01 15.13 25.08
N LYS A 184 -16.85 15.26 25.75
CA LYS A 184 -16.74 15.37 27.21
C LYS A 184 -16.78 16.80 27.73
N MET A 185 -16.82 17.79 26.84
CA MET A 185 -16.84 19.20 27.23
C MET A 185 -18.25 19.64 27.62
N GLU A 186 -18.33 20.65 28.48
CA GLU A 186 -19.58 21.28 28.87
C GLU A 186 -19.98 22.36 27.84
N PRO A 187 -21.28 22.53 27.56
CA PRO A 187 -21.78 23.64 26.75
C PRO A 187 -21.40 25.00 27.35
N SER A 188 -21.20 26.00 26.49
CA SER A 188 -20.80 27.37 26.89
C SER A 188 -21.55 28.43 26.08
N GLU A 189 -21.76 29.61 26.65
CA GLU A 189 -22.41 30.74 25.98
C GLU A 189 -21.55 31.34 24.85
N HIS A 190 -20.26 31.04 24.83
CA HIS A 190 -19.30 31.47 23.81
C HIS A 190 -18.36 30.33 23.42
N MET A 191 -17.75 30.44 22.24
CA MET A 191 -16.72 29.52 21.77
C MET A 191 -15.51 29.45 22.75
N PRO A 192 -14.95 28.26 23.04
CA PRO A 192 -13.84 28.10 23.98
C PRO A 192 -12.58 28.90 23.60
N TRP A 193 -12.31 29.05 22.30
CA TRP A 193 -11.16 29.78 21.77
C TRP A 193 -11.46 31.26 21.44
N ASN A 194 -12.71 31.70 21.62
CA ASN A 194 -13.10 33.10 21.40
C ASN A 194 -14.13 33.54 22.44
N PRO A 195 -13.67 34.14 23.57
CA PRO A 195 -14.56 34.65 24.61
C PRO A 195 -15.51 35.76 24.16
N GLN A 196 -15.29 36.37 22.99
CA GLN A 196 -16.14 37.40 22.40
C GLN A 196 -17.11 36.85 21.35
N SER A 197 -17.14 35.52 21.16
CA SER A 197 -18.06 34.88 20.22
C SER A 197 -19.51 35.11 20.66
N VAL A 198 -20.34 35.52 19.71
CA VAL A 198 -21.80 35.59 19.87
C VAL A 198 -22.48 34.24 19.64
N GLU A 199 -21.75 33.27 19.08
CA GLU A 199 -22.22 31.89 18.91
C GLU A 199 -21.89 31.07 20.16
N ALA A 200 -22.91 30.39 20.70
CA ALA A 200 -22.80 29.45 21.79
C ALA A 200 -22.09 28.16 21.34
N PHE A 201 -21.28 27.62 22.24
CA PHE A 201 -20.56 26.37 22.02
C PHE A 201 -21.45 25.17 22.33
N ASP A 202 -21.75 24.39 21.30
CA ASP A 202 -22.39 23.08 21.41
C ASP A 202 -21.34 21.98 21.19
N PRO A 203 -20.88 21.31 22.27
CA PRO A 203 -19.85 20.27 22.17
C PRO A 203 -20.30 19.08 21.33
N VAL A 204 -21.60 18.75 21.31
CA VAL A 204 -22.10 17.61 20.52
C VAL A 204 -22.01 17.94 19.03
N LYS A 205 -22.46 19.13 18.62
CA LYS A 205 -22.38 19.59 17.24
C LYS A 205 -20.92 19.69 16.77
N GLU A 206 -20.03 20.21 17.60
CA GLU A 206 -18.60 20.33 17.27
C GLU A 206 -17.93 18.95 17.16
N ALA A 207 -18.21 18.03 18.09
CA ALA A 207 -17.71 16.66 18.05
C ALA A 207 -18.18 15.90 16.80
N GLN A 208 -19.44 16.07 16.39
CA GLN A 208 -19.95 15.53 15.12
C GLN A 208 -19.23 16.12 13.90
N GLY A 209 -18.81 17.38 13.98
CA GLY A 209 -17.98 18.04 12.97
C GLY A 209 -16.61 17.35 12.82
N TYR A 210 -15.92 17.12 13.93
CA TYR A 210 -14.67 16.35 13.95
C TYR A 210 -14.86 14.91 13.46
N ALA A 211 -15.93 14.21 13.89
CA ALA A 211 -16.23 12.86 13.44
C ALA A 211 -16.46 12.80 11.92
N ARG A 212 -17.17 13.79 11.33
CA ARG A 212 -17.35 13.90 9.87
C ARG A 212 -16.03 14.19 9.16
N SER A 213 -15.17 15.03 9.75
CA SER A 213 -13.83 15.30 9.23
C SER A 213 -12.94 14.06 9.25
N ALA A 214 -13.01 13.26 10.33
CA ALA A 214 -12.33 11.97 10.42
C ALA A 214 -12.75 11.01 9.29
N LEU A 215 -14.04 10.93 8.94
CA LEU A 215 -14.51 10.11 7.81
C LEU A 215 -13.88 10.53 6.47
N TYR A 216 -13.71 11.83 6.26
CA TYR A 216 -13.00 12.35 5.08
C TYR A 216 -11.53 11.92 5.08
N TRP A 217 -10.83 12.00 6.21
CA TRP A 217 -9.45 11.54 6.32
C TRP A 217 -9.32 10.03 6.14
N TYR A 218 -10.28 9.26 6.63
CA TYR A 218 -10.37 7.83 6.36
C TYR A 218 -10.51 7.54 4.86
N ALA A 219 -11.40 8.24 4.16
CA ALA A 219 -11.53 8.12 2.71
C ALA A 219 -10.22 8.49 1.97
N ARG A 220 -9.48 9.49 2.46
CA ARG A 220 -8.16 9.85 1.92
C ARG A 220 -7.11 8.78 2.18
N PHE A 221 -7.11 8.16 3.36
CA PHE A 221 -6.25 7.03 3.68
C PHE A 221 -6.51 5.87 2.71
N LEU A 222 -7.77 5.47 2.52
CA LEU A 222 -8.15 4.41 1.59
C LEU A 222 -7.69 4.69 0.15
N LEU A 223 -7.80 5.95 -0.29
CA LEU A 223 -7.36 6.36 -1.62
C LEU A 223 -5.82 6.31 -1.75
N ALA A 224 -5.10 6.80 -0.74
CA ALA A 224 -3.64 6.78 -0.71
C ALA A 224 -3.08 5.35 -0.66
N GLU A 225 -3.70 4.47 0.14
CA GLU A 225 -3.36 3.04 0.18
C GLU A 225 -3.59 2.39 -1.19
N LYS A 226 -4.75 2.64 -1.82
CA LYS A 226 -5.04 2.09 -3.15
C LYS A 226 -4.04 2.56 -4.19
N GLN A 227 -3.63 3.82 -4.16
CA GLN A 227 -2.59 4.36 -5.04
C GLN A 227 -1.24 3.70 -4.77
N PHE A 228 -0.86 3.53 -3.50
CA PHE A 228 0.37 2.83 -3.14
C PHE A 228 0.39 1.39 -3.66
N ILE A 229 -0.72 0.66 -3.52
CA ILE A 229 -0.84 -0.70 -4.06
C ILE A 229 -0.71 -0.68 -5.59
N ASN A 230 -1.39 0.22 -6.29
CA ASN A 230 -1.35 0.28 -7.75
C ASN A 230 0.03 0.71 -8.29
N GLU A 231 0.72 1.63 -7.61
CA GLU A 231 2.01 2.18 -8.07
C GLU A 231 3.21 1.33 -7.63
N ARG A 232 3.11 0.67 -6.47
CA ARG A 232 4.24 0.00 -5.80
C ARG A 232 3.98 -1.48 -5.47
N GLY A 233 2.85 -2.04 -5.90
CA GLY A 233 2.49 -3.46 -5.72
C GLY A 233 2.19 -3.85 -4.27
N GLY A 234 1.98 -2.87 -3.37
CA GLY A 234 1.75 -3.13 -1.94
C GLY A 234 2.99 -3.61 -1.17
N LEU A 235 4.18 -3.53 -1.77
CA LEU A 235 5.42 -3.97 -1.15
C LEU A 235 5.96 -2.91 -0.18
N TRP A 236 5.72 -3.09 1.11
CA TRP A 236 6.35 -2.31 2.17
C TRP A 236 7.83 -2.66 2.29
N LEU A 237 8.69 -1.66 2.24
CA LEU A 237 10.14 -1.74 2.41
C LEU A 237 10.57 -0.77 3.51
N PHE A 238 11.15 -1.31 4.58
CA PHE A 238 11.66 -0.56 5.72
C PHE A 238 13.06 -1.05 6.10
N SER A 239 13.66 -0.44 7.12
CA SER A 239 15.02 -0.80 7.56
C SER A 239 15.12 -2.19 8.21
N ASP A 240 13.99 -2.79 8.59
CA ASP A 240 13.91 -4.11 9.23
C ASP A 240 12.60 -4.81 8.79
N PRO A 241 12.62 -6.10 8.40
CA PRO A 241 11.41 -6.89 8.14
C PRO A 241 10.35 -6.84 9.24
N ARG A 242 10.74 -6.67 10.51
CA ARG A 242 9.78 -6.49 11.62
C ARG A 242 9.00 -5.19 11.51
N VAL A 243 9.63 -4.13 11.01
CA VAL A 243 8.97 -2.85 10.76
C VAL A 243 8.02 -2.99 9.57
N GLU A 244 8.41 -3.74 8.53
CA GLU A 244 7.53 -4.05 7.39
C GLU A 244 6.26 -4.78 7.86
N GLU A 245 6.40 -5.80 8.71
CA GLU A 245 5.28 -6.52 9.30
C GLU A 245 4.41 -5.60 10.17
N ALA A 246 5.02 -4.82 11.07
CA ALA A 246 4.31 -3.90 11.95
C ALA A 246 3.52 -2.82 11.18
N VAL A 247 4.10 -2.27 10.11
CA VAL A 247 3.43 -1.28 9.26
C VAL A 247 2.29 -1.91 8.49
N THR A 248 2.51 -3.07 7.87
CA THR A 248 1.46 -3.78 7.13
C THR A 248 0.30 -4.14 8.03
N ASP A 249 0.58 -4.65 9.23
CA ASP A 249 -0.42 -4.99 10.24
C ASP A 249 -1.17 -3.75 10.75
N ALA A 250 -0.48 -2.63 10.98
CA ALA A 250 -1.12 -1.38 11.38
C ALA A 250 -2.08 -0.85 10.30
N VAL A 251 -1.67 -0.85 9.02
CA VAL A 251 -2.52 -0.46 7.89
C VAL A 251 -3.75 -1.36 7.79
N TYR A 252 -3.55 -2.67 7.88
CA TYR A 252 -4.65 -3.63 7.88
C TYR A 252 -5.64 -3.37 9.03
N ARG A 253 -5.13 -3.14 10.25
CA ARG A 253 -5.95 -2.84 11.43
C ARG A 253 -6.71 -1.53 11.31
N ILE A 254 -6.15 -0.49 10.67
CA ILE A 254 -6.87 0.76 10.42
C ILE A 254 -8.15 0.47 9.63
N GLY A 255 -8.10 -0.34 8.56
CA GLY A 255 -9.30 -0.71 7.80
C GLY A 255 -10.21 -1.69 8.52
N TRP A 256 -9.64 -2.70 9.19
CA TRP A 256 -10.37 -3.79 9.85
C TRP A 256 -11.27 -3.32 10.99
N HIS A 257 -10.84 -2.32 11.75
CA HIS A 257 -11.57 -1.83 12.92
C HIS A 257 -12.69 -0.82 12.58
N ASN A 258 -13.00 -0.60 11.30
CA ASN A 258 -14.07 0.33 10.93
C ASN A 258 -15.43 -0.35 10.81
N PRO A 259 -16.52 0.40 11.03
CA PRO A 259 -17.88 -0.14 11.06
C PRO A 259 -18.48 -0.37 9.65
N ILE A 260 -17.72 -0.09 8.58
CA ILE A 260 -18.19 -0.10 7.20
C ILE A 260 -17.50 -1.19 6.37
N ASN A 261 -18.18 -1.67 5.33
CA ASN A 261 -17.72 -2.79 4.52
C ASN A 261 -16.93 -2.32 3.27
N GLU A 262 -16.39 -3.28 2.50
CA GLU A 262 -15.61 -3.00 1.29
C GLU A 262 -16.40 -2.23 0.21
N GLU A 263 -17.72 -2.42 0.13
CA GLU A 263 -18.58 -1.67 -0.80
C GLU A 263 -18.61 -0.18 -0.44
N ASN A 264 -18.75 0.12 0.85
CA ASN A 264 -18.70 1.47 1.38
C ASN A 264 -17.31 2.09 1.18
N ASP A 265 -16.22 1.34 1.44
CA ASP A 265 -14.85 1.81 1.23
C ASP A 265 -14.57 2.13 -0.25
N SER A 266 -15.05 1.26 -1.16
CA SER A 266 -15.00 1.51 -2.60
C SER A 266 -15.80 2.76 -3.00
N TRP A 267 -16.99 2.94 -2.42
CA TRP A 267 -17.81 4.11 -2.67
C TRP A 267 -17.13 5.41 -2.20
N LEU A 268 -16.57 5.42 -0.98
CA LEU A 268 -15.86 6.57 -0.40
C LEU A 268 -14.66 6.96 -1.27
N ARG A 269 -13.82 5.99 -1.66
CA ARG A 269 -12.67 6.22 -2.56
C ARG A 269 -13.10 6.84 -3.88
N ARG A 270 -14.15 6.30 -4.52
CA ARG A 270 -14.65 6.81 -5.80
C ARG A 270 -15.16 8.24 -5.67
N LYS A 271 -15.99 8.54 -4.67
CA LYS A 271 -16.54 9.89 -4.46
C LYS A 271 -15.47 10.91 -4.14
N LEU A 272 -14.45 10.52 -3.38
CA LEU A 272 -13.31 11.38 -3.12
C LEU A 272 -12.46 11.60 -4.38
N ALA A 273 -12.20 10.57 -5.18
CA ALA A 273 -11.45 10.68 -6.42
C ALA A 273 -12.16 11.56 -7.47
N ASP A 274 -13.50 11.52 -7.51
CA ASP A 274 -14.34 12.36 -8.38
C ASP A 274 -14.42 13.81 -7.88
N SER A 275 -14.10 14.07 -6.61
CA SER A 275 -14.19 15.42 -6.04
C SER A 275 -13.07 16.32 -6.60
N ARG A 276 -13.43 17.57 -6.88
CA ARG A 276 -12.49 18.55 -7.42
C ARG A 276 -11.35 18.74 -6.42
N HIS A 277 -10.14 18.32 -6.80
CA HIS A 277 -8.93 18.40 -5.97
C HIS A 277 -8.98 17.63 -4.64
N GLN A 278 -9.86 16.63 -4.49
CA GLN A 278 -9.98 15.88 -3.22
C GLN A 278 -10.39 16.77 -2.04
N GLU A 279 -11.14 17.85 -2.30
CA GLU A 279 -11.54 18.83 -1.28
C GLU A 279 -12.66 18.32 -0.36
N ALA A 280 -12.54 18.62 0.92
CA ALA A 280 -13.45 18.15 1.97
C ALA A 280 -14.91 18.61 1.75
N GLU A 281 -15.11 19.86 1.34
CA GLU A 281 -16.46 20.41 1.12
C GLU A 281 -17.23 19.63 0.04
N HIS A 282 -16.56 19.32 -1.08
CA HIS A 282 -17.16 18.54 -2.16
C HIS A 282 -17.48 17.10 -1.72
N PHE A 283 -16.60 16.52 -0.90
CA PHE A 283 -16.81 15.20 -0.33
C PHE A 283 -18.04 15.18 0.61
N TYR A 284 -18.21 16.19 1.48
CA TYR A 284 -19.38 16.28 2.35
C TYR A 284 -20.68 16.41 1.55
N ARG A 285 -20.69 17.26 0.51
CA ARG A 285 -21.85 17.36 -0.39
C ARG A 285 -22.16 16.04 -1.09
N ALA A 286 -21.16 15.21 -1.36
CA ALA A 286 -21.36 13.90 -1.97
C ALA A 286 -21.96 12.87 -0.99
N LEU A 287 -21.63 12.97 0.32
CA LEU A 287 -22.28 12.19 1.36
C LEU A 287 -23.77 12.54 1.44
N ASP A 288 -24.09 13.82 1.55
CA ASP A 288 -25.47 14.32 1.69
C ASP A 288 -26.34 14.08 0.43
N ALA A 289 -25.73 13.87 -0.73
CA ALA A 289 -26.44 13.73 -2.00
C ALA A 289 -26.94 12.30 -2.28
N SER A 290 -26.66 11.32 -1.43
CA SER A 290 -27.05 9.93 -1.68
C SER A 290 -27.40 9.18 -0.40
N SER A 291 -28.36 8.26 -0.48
CA SER A 291 -28.76 7.42 0.67
C SER A 291 -27.59 6.62 1.24
N MET A 292 -26.74 6.05 0.38
CA MET A 292 -25.55 5.32 0.82
C MET A 292 -24.56 6.23 1.57
N GLY A 293 -24.40 7.49 1.14
CA GLY A 293 -23.55 8.46 1.81
C GLY A 293 -24.09 8.87 3.18
N GLU A 294 -25.41 9.09 3.29
CA GLU A 294 -26.11 9.33 4.55
C GLU A 294 -25.97 8.15 5.51
N ASP A 295 -26.19 6.92 5.02
CA ASP A 295 -26.06 5.69 5.81
C ASP A 295 -24.64 5.52 6.35
N ILE A 296 -23.62 5.69 5.50
CA ILE A 296 -22.20 5.64 5.91
C ILE A 296 -21.91 6.70 6.98
N HIS A 297 -22.40 7.93 6.78
CA HIS A 297 -22.18 9.01 7.72
C HIS A 297 -22.83 8.72 9.08
N LEU A 298 -24.05 8.18 9.11
CA LEU A 298 -24.74 7.79 10.34
C LEU A 298 -23.99 6.68 11.10
N ILE A 299 -23.62 5.61 10.40
CA ILE A 299 -22.84 4.49 10.97
C ILE A 299 -21.51 5.00 11.54
N TRP A 300 -20.85 5.92 10.83
CA TRP A 300 -19.60 6.50 11.29
C TRP A 300 -19.77 7.37 12.55
N GLN A 301 -20.82 8.20 12.60
CA GLN A 301 -21.13 9.01 13.78
C GLN A 301 -21.41 8.14 15.01
N GLU A 302 -22.19 7.07 14.84
CA GLU A 302 -22.47 6.08 15.90
C GLU A 302 -21.18 5.40 16.38
N PHE A 303 -20.34 4.94 15.45
CA PHE A 303 -19.04 4.34 15.77
C PHE A 303 -18.12 5.24 16.61
N VAL A 304 -18.06 6.54 16.29
CA VAL A 304 -17.26 7.49 17.09
C VAL A 304 -17.91 7.69 18.46
N PHE A 305 -19.23 7.84 18.50
CA PHE A 305 -19.98 8.04 19.74
C PHE A 305 -19.85 6.85 20.70
N ASP A 306 -19.90 5.61 20.21
CA ASP A 306 -19.71 4.39 21.00
C ASP A 306 -18.33 4.33 21.69
N GLY A 307 -17.32 5.00 21.13
CA GLY A 307 -16.02 5.18 21.75
C GLY A 307 -16.04 5.92 23.08
N LEU A 308 -17.06 6.75 23.31
CA LEU A 308 -17.26 7.46 24.58
C LEU A 308 -17.64 6.48 25.68
N ALA A 309 -18.63 5.62 25.42
CA ALA A 309 -19.12 4.63 26.39
C ALA A 309 -18.01 3.66 26.82
N ALA A 310 -17.16 3.24 25.89
CA ALA A 310 -16.01 2.39 26.22
C ALA A 310 -14.95 3.09 27.08
N ALA A 311 -14.73 4.40 26.84
CA ALA A 311 -13.81 5.19 27.65
C ALA A 311 -14.33 5.40 29.08
N GLU A 312 -15.64 5.58 29.25
CA GLU A 312 -16.29 5.66 30.57
C GLU A 312 -16.23 4.32 31.32
N ALA A 313 -16.38 3.20 30.59
CA ALA A 313 -16.27 1.85 31.14
C ALA A 313 -14.82 1.42 31.45
N SER A 314 -13.81 2.23 31.09
CA SER A 314 -12.38 1.89 31.20
C SER A 314 -11.98 0.60 30.46
N ASP A 315 -12.76 0.17 29.48
CA ASP A 315 -12.46 -0.98 28.61
C ASP A 315 -12.34 -0.52 27.16
N LEU A 316 -11.20 0.09 26.85
CA LEU A 316 -10.87 0.57 25.51
C LEU A 316 -10.64 -0.58 24.52
N SER A 317 -10.39 -1.80 25.02
CA SER A 317 -10.04 -2.95 24.18
C SER A 317 -11.22 -3.48 23.37
N ALA A 318 -12.45 -3.26 23.85
CA ALA A 318 -13.68 -3.58 23.15
C ALA A 318 -14.09 -2.50 22.12
N SER A 319 -13.46 -1.32 22.14
CA SER A 319 -13.84 -0.21 21.29
C SER A 319 -13.09 -0.22 19.96
N GLN A 320 -13.88 -0.25 18.89
CA GLN A 320 -13.38 -0.23 17.53
C GLN A 320 -12.73 1.13 17.18
N VAL A 321 -13.26 2.26 17.67
CA VAL A 321 -12.66 3.58 17.40
C VAL A 321 -11.32 3.75 18.13
N HIS A 322 -11.20 3.29 19.38
CA HIS A 322 -9.91 3.30 20.09
C HIS A 322 -8.90 2.33 19.45
N SER A 323 -9.36 1.19 18.93
CA SER A 323 -8.52 0.27 18.17
C SER A 323 -8.01 0.91 16.87
N THR A 324 -8.86 1.68 16.18
CA THR A 324 -8.48 2.46 14.98
C THR A 324 -7.46 3.55 15.33
N ILE A 325 -7.69 4.32 16.40
CA ILE A 325 -6.74 5.33 16.92
C ILE A 325 -5.38 4.69 17.23
N ALA A 326 -5.37 3.54 17.92
CA ALA A 326 -4.15 2.82 18.26
C ALA A 326 -3.41 2.29 17.02
N ALA A 327 -4.14 1.80 16.01
CA ALA A 327 -3.55 1.36 14.75
C ALA A 327 -2.95 2.54 13.96
N CYS A 328 -3.63 3.70 13.94
CA CYS A 328 -3.09 4.93 13.37
C CYS A 328 -1.78 5.34 14.06
N ALA A 329 -1.76 5.34 15.41
CA ALA A 329 -0.56 5.66 16.18
C ALA A 329 0.60 4.69 15.90
N ALA A 330 0.32 3.39 15.79
CA ALA A 330 1.31 2.37 15.49
C ALA A 330 1.94 2.58 14.11
N TYR A 331 1.10 2.85 13.09
CA TYR A 331 1.58 3.16 11.73
C TYR A 331 2.51 4.38 11.73
N ARG A 332 2.06 5.50 12.31
CA ARG A 332 2.85 6.74 12.34
C ARG A 332 4.19 6.56 13.03
N THR A 333 4.17 5.95 14.22
CA THR A 333 5.38 5.69 15.00
C THR A 333 6.36 4.83 14.21
N ALA A 334 5.88 3.74 13.59
CA ALA A 334 6.75 2.86 12.82
C ALA A 334 7.38 3.57 11.61
N VAL A 335 6.60 4.39 10.88
CA VAL A 335 7.11 5.14 9.73
C VAL A 335 8.10 6.23 10.16
N ASP A 336 7.78 7.02 11.18
CA ASP A 336 8.65 8.11 11.64
C ASP A 336 9.93 7.59 12.28
N ASP A 337 9.87 6.55 13.11
CA ASP A 337 11.06 5.94 13.71
C ASP A 337 12.00 5.38 12.64
N ASP A 338 11.44 4.78 11.60
CA ASP A 338 12.25 4.24 10.50
C ASP A 338 12.79 5.34 9.58
N TRP A 339 12.00 6.38 9.33
CA TRP A 339 12.48 7.57 8.65
C TRP A 339 13.66 8.17 9.39
N MET A 340 13.62 8.31 10.71
CA MET A 340 14.72 8.90 11.48
C MET A 340 16.02 8.08 11.36
N LYS A 341 15.94 6.75 11.28
CA LYS A 341 17.13 5.89 11.03
C LYS A 341 17.76 6.15 9.65
N ILE A 342 16.93 6.53 8.68
CA ILE A 342 17.31 6.75 7.28
C ILE A 342 17.67 8.22 7.03
N ALA A 343 17.02 9.17 7.73
CA ALA A 343 17.20 10.61 7.62
C ALA A 343 18.60 11.04 8.09
N ASP A 344 19.14 10.36 9.11
CA ASP A 344 20.53 10.52 9.55
C ASP A 344 21.55 10.24 8.43
N TRP A 345 21.17 9.51 7.36
CA TRP A 345 22.01 9.32 6.18
C TRP A 345 22.11 10.57 5.29
N TYR A 346 21.14 11.50 5.38
CA TYR A 346 21.09 12.74 4.59
C TYR A 346 21.59 13.96 5.36
N ALA A 347 21.47 13.95 6.70
CA ALA A 347 21.93 15.03 7.57
C ALA A 347 22.51 14.46 8.89
N PRO A 348 23.81 14.10 8.94
CA PRO A 348 24.40 13.53 10.15
C PRO A 348 24.21 14.45 11.37
N GLY A 349 23.53 13.94 12.41
CA GLY A 349 23.23 14.71 13.62
C GLY A 349 21.86 15.39 13.63
N SER A 350 20.96 15.02 12.71
CA SER A 350 19.57 15.43 12.76
C SER A 350 18.88 14.92 14.02
N THR A 351 18.49 15.82 14.91
CA THR A 351 17.57 15.49 16.00
C THR A 351 16.15 15.46 15.46
N ALA A 352 15.35 14.51 15.93
CA ALA A 352 13.93 14.46 15.60
C ALA A 352 13.32 15.85 15.83
N PRO A 353 12.58 16.43 14.87
CA PRO A 353 11.84 17.64 15.15
C PRO A 353 10.93 17.31 16.33
N ARG A 354 11.14 17.99 17.47
CA ARG A 354 10.22 17.89 18.59
C ARG A 354 8.87 18.32 18.04
N GLY A 355 7.96 17.37 17.90
CA GLY A 355 6.58 17.64 17.52
C GLY A 355 6.09 18.78 18.40
N ILE A 356 5.58 19.82 17.78
CA ILE A 356 5.03 20.93 18.53
C ILE A 356 3.71 20.42 19.09
N ASP A 357 3.69 20.15 20.39
CA ASP A 357 2.49 19.74 21.10
C ASP A 357 1.44 20.86 21.02
N GLY A 358 0.25 20.51 20.52
CA GLY A 358 -0.87 21.43 20.37
C GLY A 358 -1.32 22.03 21.70
N GLN A 359 -1.24 21.26 22.80
CA GLN A 359 -1.52 21.79 24.14
C GLN A 359 -0.50 22.86 24.54
N SER A 360 0.78 22.64 24.23
CA SER A 360 1.84 23.62 24.48
C SER A 360 1.67 24.90 23.65
N LEU A 361 1.24 24.82 22.40
CA LEU A 361 0.90 26.00 21.57
C LEU A 361 -0.32 26.75 22.09
N TYR A 362 -1.38 26.02 22.44
CA TYR A 362 -2.59 26.60 22.99
C TYR A 362 -2.31 27.33 24.30
N LYS A 363 -1.53 26.71 25.20
CA LYS A 363 -1.11 27.32 26.46
C LYS A 363 -0.28 28.59 26.23
N GLN A 364 0.66 28.58 25.28
CA GLN A 364 1.42 29.78 24.91
C GLN A 364 0.56 30.91 24.33
N LEU A 365 -0.52 30.58 23.63
CA LEU A 365 -1.49 31.55 23.11
C LEU A 365 -2.33 32.16 24.23
N VAL A 366 -2.83 31.33 25.15
CA VAL A 366 -3.59 31.77 26.33
C VAL A 366 -2.72 32.65 27.25
N ASP A 367 -1.48 32.25 27.50
CA ASP A 367 -0.53 32.99 28.34
C ASP A 367 -0.08 34.33 27.70
N ARG A 368 -0.28 34.53 26.39
CA ARG A 368 0.01 35.79 25.69
C ARG A 368 -1.15 36.80 25.69
N GLN A 369 -2.35 36.36 26.07
CA GLN A 369 -3.56 37.19 26.10
C GLN A 369 -3.95 37.65 27.52
N LEU A 370 -3.23 37.20 28.55
CA LEU A 370 -3.20 37.75 29.91
C LEU A 370 -2.02 38.71 30.07
#